data_AF-A0AAE3RQN8-F1
#
_entry.id   AF-A0AAE3RQN8-F1
#
_cell.length_a   1.000
_cell.length_b   1.000
_cell.length_c   1.000
_cell.angle_alpha   90.00
_cell.angle_beta   90.00
_cell.angle_gamma   90.00
#
_symmetry.space_group_name_H-M   'P 1'
#
loop_
_entity.id
_entity.type
_entity.pdbx_description
1 polymer ?
#
loop_
_entity_poly.entity_id
_entity_poly.type
_entity_poly.pdbx_seq_one_letter_code
_entity_poly.pdbx_strand_id
1 'polypeptide(L)'
;MTDSCIDGLRLVSTSYHIGLPWIEWSEARSYIVCRALVDQGVIAGTATIGTRRKKVKERINPGDRGLYQVTETQYGWIALKGGGVIDPCGFLGNSFSGPEPQFCILENDECYIRGINPVQCPRTHLPEHLVSDELFPLTRGVMRDTCSRLLGYRLHIQGLTMSEAAYLLSRPLTDFDRYSRLVYEYFIKMGLSSIMPLSNIKMLHPNLARKGWRSFYNDLDMDELEAFLK
;
A
#
# COMPACT_ATOMS: atom_id res chain seq x y z
N MET A 1 -18.99 5.49 -20.11
CA MET A 1 -18.23 5.66 -18.86
C MET A 1 -17.68 7.06 -18.87
N THR A 2 -18.19 7.93 -18.01
CA THR A 2 -17.63 9.27 -17.80
C THR A 2 -16.60 9.17 -16.69
N ASP A 3 -15.40 8.72 -17.03
CA ASP A 3 -14.26 8.85 -16.13
C ASP A 3 -14.02 10.35 -15.95
N SER A 4 -14.20 10.84 -14.72
CA SER A 4 -13.84 12.23 -14.40
C SER A 4 -12.39 12.24 -13.99
N CYS A 5 -11.52 12.74 -14.88
CA CYS A 5 -10.13 13.00 -14.54
C CYS A 5 -10.07 14.02 -13.41
N ILE A 6 -9.11 13.86 -12.49
CA ILE A 6 -8.85 14.85 -11.47
C ILE A 6 -8.00 15.96 -12.09
N ASP A 7 -8.62 17.10 -12.33
CA ASP A 7 -7.95 18.26 -12.91
C ASP A 7 -6.74 18.69 -12.07
N GLY A 8 -5.62 18.94 -12.75
CA GLY A 8 -4.41 19.49 -12.15
C GLY A 8 -3.47 18.50 -11.45
N LEU A 9 -3.87 17.22 -11.26
CA LEU A 9 -2.98 16.19 -10.70
C LEU A 9 -2.20 15.47 -11.81
N ARG A 10 -0.91 15.77 -11.89
CA ARG A 10 0.04 15.22 -12.87
C ARG A 10 0.89 14.11 -12.26
N LEU A 11 0.77 12.88 -12.77
CA LEU A 11 1.39 11.67 -12.23
C LEU A 11 2.87 11.86 -11.87
N VAL A 12 3.69 12.39 -12.78
CA VAL A 12 5.14 12.55 -12.60
C VAL A 12 5.43 13.50 -11.44
N SER A 13 4.82 14.68 -11.45
CA SER A 13 5.02 15.67 -10.37
C SER A 13 4.52 15.16 -9.01
N THR A 14 3.37 14.49 -9.00
CA THR A 14 2.80 13.87 -7.80
C THR A 14 3.73 12.80 -7.26
N SER A 15 4.32 11.98 -8.12
CA SER A 15 5.25 10.91 -7.74
C SER A 15 6.51 11.46 -7.04
N TYR A 16 7.06 12.58 -7.52
CA TYR A 16 8.16 13.27 -6.85
C TYR A 16 7.75 13.89 -5.52
N HIS A 17 6.55 14.48 -5.46
CA HIS A 17 6.04 15.09 -4.24
C HIS A 17 5.87 14.06 -3.11
N ILE A 18 5.31 12.89 -3.41
CA ILE A 18 5.11 11.82 -2.42
C ILE A 18 6.36 10.94 -2.20
N GLY A 19 7.48 11.25 -2.88
CA GLY A 19 8.74 10.53 -2.72
C GLY A 19 8.73 9.08 -3.23
N LEU A 20 7.79 8.71 -4.10
CA LEU A 20 7.68 7.39 -4.72
C LEU A 20 7.63 7.55 -6.24
N PRO A 21 8.75 7.33 -6.97
CA PRO A 21 8.79 7.47 -8.42
C PRO A 21 7.72 6.61 -9.10
N TRP A 22 6.96 7.18 -10.05
CA TRP A 22 5.85 6.48 -10.71
C TRP A 22 6.30 5.22 -11.48
N ILE A 23 7.57 5.18 -11.90
CA ILE A 23 8.20 4.03 -12.55
C ILE A 23 8.32 2.79 -11.65
N GLU A 24 8.25 2.98 -10.32
CA GLU A 24 8.30 1.90 -9.33
C GLU A 24 6.90 1.43 -8.91
N TRP A 25 5.85 2.09 -9.40
CA TRP A 25 4.48 1.75 -9.06
C TRP A 25 4.08 0.46 -9.78
N SER A 26 3.47 -0.45 -9.04
CA SER A 26 3.04 -1.75 -9.54
C SER A 26 1.73 -2.15 -8.88
N GLU A 27 1.03 -3.09 -9.48
CA GLU A 27 -0.22 -3.59 -8.89
C GLU A 27 0.00 -4.16 -7.47
N ALA A 28 1.10 -4.88 -7.26
CA ALA A 28 1.50 -5.43 -5.96
C ALA A 28 1.79 -4.36 -4.89
N ARG A 29 2.29 -3.18 -5.29
CA ARG A 29 2.62 -2.07 -4.37
C ARG A 29 1.58 -0.94 -4.36
N SER A 30 0.45 -1.13 -5.04
CA SER A 30 -0.62 -0.14 -5.20
C SER A 30 -1.09 0.48 -3.86
N TYR A 31 -1.16 -0.31 -2.78
CA TYR A 31 -1.54 0.19 -1.46
C TYR A 31 -0.53 1.19 -0.87
N ILE A 32 0.77 0.98 -1.08
CA ILE A 32 1.82 1.92 -0.63
C ILE A 32 1.63 3.28 -1.30
N VAL A 33 1.34 3.25 -2.60
CA VAL A 33 1.07 4.47 -3.39
C VAL A 33 -0.18 5.16 -2.86
N CYS A 34 -1.27 4.42 -2.61
CA CYS A 34 -2.49 4.96 -2.02
C CYS A 34 -2.22 5.68 -0.69
N ARG A 35 -1.44 5.03 0.19
CA ARG A 35 -1.07 5.62 1.48
C ARG A 35 -0.29 6.90 1.31
N ALA A 36 0.76 6.89 0.48
CA ALA A 36 1.56 8.08 0.25
C ALA A 36 0.74 9.25 -0.34
N LEU A 37 -0.21 8.98 -1.25
CA LEU A 37 -1.11 9.99 -1.82
C LEU A 37 -2.09 10.58 -0.78
N VAL A 38 -2.66 9.74 0.08
CA VAL A 38 -3.62 10.18 1.12
C VAL A 38 -2.90 10.89 2.26
N ASP A 39 -1.80 10.32 2.75
CA ASP A 39 -1.08 10.79 3.94
C ASP A 39 -0.36 12.13 3.68
N GLN A 40 0.05 12.39 2.44
CA GLN A 40 0.60 13.69 2.02
C GLN A 40 -0.50 14.70 1.60
N GLY A 41 -1.78 14.34 1.77
CA GLY A 41 -2.91 15.24 1.47
C GLY A 41 -3.12 15.52 -0.02
N VAL A 42 -2.50 14.76 -0.93
CA VAL A 42 -2.67 14.91 -2.38
C VAL A 42 -4.09 14.55 -2.79
N ILE A 43 -4.62 13.46 -2.20
CA ILE A 43 -5.96 12.95 -2.50
C ILE A 43 -6.73 12.77 -1.20
N ALA A 44 -7.87 13.43 -1.08
CA ALA A 44 -8.79 13.24 0.04
C ALA A 44 -9.59 11.94 -0.12
N GLY A 45 -9.34 10.96 0.74
CA GLY A 45 -10.04 9.68 0.74
C GLY A 45 -9.47 8.71 1.78
N THR A 46 -9.81 7.44 1.64
CA THR A 46 -9.28 6.38 2.49
C THR A 46 -8.48 5.39 1.66
N ALA A 47 -7.18 5.31 1.91
CA ALA A 47 -6.33 4.26 1.35
C ALA A 47 -6.81 2.90 1.85
N THR A 48 -7.14 2.04 0.90
CA THR A 48 -7.87 0.79 1.12
C THR A 48 -7.16 -0.33 0.39
N ILE A 49 -7.14 -1.54 0.96
CA ILE A 49 -6.68 -2.75 0.29
C ILE A 49 -7.76 -3.82 0.35
N GLY A 50 -7.91 -4.61 -0.70
CA GLY A 50 -8.86 -5.71 -0.78
C GLY A 50 -8.64 -6.50 -2.05
N THR A 51 -9.70 -7.05 -2.63
CA THR A 51 -9.60 -7.84 -3.86
C THR A 51 -9.97 -6.98 -5.07
N ARG A 52 -9.06 -6.91 -6.06
CA ARG A 52 -9.39 -6.38 -7.38
C ARG A 52 -9.71 -7.52 -8.32
N ARG A 53 -10.86 -7.42 -8.99
CA ARG A 53 -11.28 -8.33 -10.05
C ARG A 53 -10.93 -7.73 -11.41
N LYS A 54 -10.18 -8.45 -12.24
CA LYS A 54 -9.78 -8.02 -13.58
C LYS A 54 -10.10 -9.09 -14.61
N LYS A 55 -10.69 -8.71 -15.74
CA LYS A 55 -10.83 -9.59 -16.91
C LYS A 55 -9.53 -9.51 -17.71
N VAL A 56 -8.82 -10.62 -17.80
CA VAL A 56 -7.59 -10.76 -18.58
C VAL A 56 -7.90 -11.63 -19.78
N LYS A 57 -7.61 -11.13 -20.97
CA LYS A 57 -7.72 -11.91 -22.20
C LYS A 57 -6.58 -12.93 -22.20
N GLU A 58 -6.89 -14.22 -22.35
CA GLU A 58 -5.82 -15.20 -22.56
C GLU A 58 -5.06 -14.85 -23.85
N ARG A 59 -3.76 -15.14 -23.90
CA ARG A 59 -3.01 -15.05 -25.15
C ARG A 59 -3.56 -16.12 -26.08
N ILE A 60 -4.03 -15.71 -27.26
CA ILE A 60 -4.60 -16.63 -28.23
C ILE A 60 -3.87 -16.50 -29.57
N ASN A 61 -3.58 -17.65 -30.18
CA ASN A 61 -3.21 -17.77 -31.58
C ASN A 61 -4.25 -17.10 -32.50
N PRO A 62 -3.88 -16.66 -33.71
CA PRO A 62 -4.82 -16.05 -34.64
C PRO A 62 -5.97 -17.03 -34.99
N GLY A 63 -7.23 -16.65 -34.70
CA GLY A 63 -8.43 -17.39 -35.14
C GLY A 63 -9.41 -17.78 -34.03
N ASP A 64 -9.00 -17.78 -32.77
CA ASP A 64 -9.84 -18.23 -31.66
C ASP A 64 -10.66 -17.07 -31.05
N ARG A 65 -11.94 -17.35 -30.73
CA ARG A 65 -12.84 -16.40 -30.09
C ARG A 65 -12.43 -16.22 -28.62
N GLY A 66 -11.59 -15.21 -28.38
CA GLY A 66 -11.24 -14.63 -27.06
C GLY A 66 -11.81 -15.31 -25.81
N LEU A 67 -11.09 -16.28 -25.24
CA LEU A 67 -11.30 -16.70 -23.85
C LEU A 67 -10.79 -15.59 -22.92
N TYR A 68 -11.63 -15.18 -21.98
CA TYR A 68 -11.29 -14.23 -20.92
C TYR A 68 -11.26 -14.97 -19.60
N GLN A 69 -10.16 -14.87 -18.88
CA GLN A 69 -10.05 -15.31 -17.50
C GLN A 69 -10.35 -14.14 -16.56
N VAL A 70 -11.10 -14.39 -15.51
CA VAL A 70 -11.23 -13.45 -14.39
C VAL A 70 -10.12 -13.75 -13.41
N THR A 71 -9.27 -12.77 -13.14
CA THR A 71 -8.23 -12.84 -12.12
C THR A 71 -8.65 -12.00 -10.92
N GLU A 72 -8.40 -12.53 -9.72
CA GLU A 72 -8.61 -11.84 -8.45
C GLU A 72 -7.27 -11.72 -7.74
N THR A 73 -6.88 -10.50 -7.39
CA THR A 73 -5.59 -10.22 -6.74
C THR A 73 -5.76 -9.24 -5.59
N GLN A 74 -4.90 -9.33 -4.57
CA GLN A 74 -4.82 -8.32 -3.53
C GLN A 74 -4.32 -6.98 -4.14
N TYR A 75 -5.09 -5.92 -3.96
CA TYR A 75 -4.85 -4.63 -4.62
C TYR A 75 -5.30 -3.46 -3.74
N GLY A 76 -4.58 -2.34 -3.83
CA GLY A 76 -4.86 -1.11 -3.10
C GLY A 76 -5.48 -0.02 -3.97
N TRP A 77 -6.49 0.66 -3.45
CA TRP A 77 -7.15 1.81 -4.08
C TRP A 77 -7.50 2.88 -3.03
N ILE A 78 -7.87 4.08 -3.49
CA ILE A 78 -8.38 5.13 -2.60
C ILE A 78 -9.90 5.16 -2.71
N ALA A 79 -10.59 4.89 -1.61
CA ALA A 79 -12.04 5.01 -1.53
C ALA A 79 -12.43 6.48 -1.24
N LEU A 80 -13.31 7.05 -2.05
CA LEU A 80 -13.80 8.42 -1.89
C LEU A 80 -15.11 8.44 -1.11
N LYS A 81 -15.36 9.53 -0.36
CA LYS A 81 -16.59 9.71 0.43
C LYS A 81 -17.88 9.66 -0.40
N GLY A 82 -17.80 9.95 -1.70
CA GLY A 82 -18.93 9.95 -2.63
C GLY A 82 -19.20 8.62 -3.35
N GLY A 83 -18.53 7.52 -2.98
CA GLY A 83 -18.76 6.19 -3.57
C GLY A 83 -17.90 5.84 -4.80
N GLY A 84 -17.10 6.78 -5.30
CA GLY A 84 -16.08 6.52 -6.32
C GLY A 84 -14.76 5.98 -5.75
N VAL A 85 -13.91 5.48 -6.63
CA VAL A 85 -12.57 5.00 -6.29
C VAL A 85 -11.51 5.64 -7.19
N ILE A 86 -10.30 5.77 -6.68
CA ILE A 86 -9.12 6.10 -7.48
C ILE A 86 -8.21 4.89 -7.52
N ASP A 87 -7.95 4.42 -8.73
CA ASP A 87 -6.96 3.38 -9.02
C ASP A 87 -5.57 4.05 -9.15
N PRO A 88 -4.65 3.87 -8.18
CA PRO A 88 -3.34 4.51 -8.19
C PRO A 88 -2.47 4.05 -9.36
N CYS A 89 -2.69 2.84 -9.90
CA CYS A 89 -1.91 2.29 -10.99
C CYS A 89 -2.75 2.01 -12.24
N GLY A 90 -3.95 2.60 -12.35
CA GLY A 90 -4.87 2.37 -13.46
C GLY A 90 -4.28 2.73 -14.82
N PHE A 91 -3.31 3.65 -14.83
CA PHE A 91 -2.55 4.02 -16.02
C PHE A 91 -1.66 2.94 -16.61
N LEU A 92 -1.31 1.90 -15.85
CA LEU A 92 -0.56 0.78 -16.39
C LEU A 92 -1.37 -0.02 -17.42
N GLY A 93 -2.70 0.05 -17.36
CA GLY A 93 -3.61 -0.67 -18.27
C GLY A 93 -4.20 0.17 -19.39
N ASN A 94 -4.11 1.51 -19.29
CA ASN A 94 -4.73 2.42 -20.24
C ASN A 94 -3.67 3.09 -21.12
N SER A 95 -3.83 2.97 -22.44
CA SER A 95 -3.13 3.82 -23.41
C SER A 95 -3.72 5.23 -23.35
N PHE A 96 -3.24 6.02 -22.38
CA PHE A 96 -3.56 7.43 -22.30
C PHE A 96 -3.09 8.14 -23.59
N SER A 97 -4.03 8.78 -24.28
CA SER A 97 -3.77 9.55 -25.51
C SER A 97 -3.23 10.96 -25.24
N GLY A 98 -3.04 11.32 -23.97
CA GLY A 98 -2.47 12.60 -23.53
C GLY A 98 -0.96 12.54 -23.26
N PRO A 99 -0.32 13.70 -23.07
CA PRO A 99 1.13 13.79 -22.85
C PRO A 99 1.60 13.22 -21.50
N GLU A 100 0.68 13.05 -20.53
CA GLU A 100 0.97 12.50 -19.21
C GLU A 100 -0.26 11.73 -18.68
N PRO A 101 -0.09 10.58 -17.99
CA PRO A 101 -1.21 9.87 -17.37
C PRO A 101 -1.86 10.70 -16.25
N GLN A 102 -3.19 10.60 -16.15
CA GLN A 102 -3.99 11.32 -15.16
C GLN A 102 -4.64 10.35 -14.17
N PHE A 103 -4.89 10.83 -12.95
CA PHE A 103 -5.74 10.11 -12.01
C PHE A 103 -7.20 10.27 -12.42
N CYS A 104 -7.92 9.16 -12.53
CA CYS A 104 -9.34 9.16 -12.85
C CYS A 104 -10.14 8.69 -11.63
N ILE A 105 -11.27 9.35 -11.40
CA ILE A 105 -12.31 8.82 -10.52
C ILE A 105 -13.10 7.80 -11.32
N LEU A 106 -13.15 6.58 -10.81
CA LEU A 106 -13.86 5.46 -11.39
C LEU A 106 -15.12 5.16 -10.55
N GLU A 107 -16.20 4.79 -11.22
CA GLU A 107 -17.33 4.14 -10.56
C GLU A 107 -16.90 2.74 -10.10
N ASN A 108 -17.30 2.34 -8.88
CA ASN A 108 -16.96 1.02 -8.36
C ASN A 108 -17.94 -0.05 -8.87
N ASP A 109 -17.80 -0.41 -10.14
CA ASP A 109 -18.59 -1.45 -10.83
C ASP A 109 -18.21 -2.87 -10.37
N GLU A 110 -18.22 -3.12 -9.05
CA GLU A 110 -17.85 -4.39 -8.41
C GLU A 110 -16.43 -4.88 -8.72
N CYS A 111 -15.56 -4.03 -9.26
CA CYS A 111 -14.17 -4.36 -9.54
C CYS A 111 -13.29 -4.32 -8.28
N TYR A 112 -13.67 -3.55 -7.26
CA TYR A 112 -12.94 -3.37 -6.01
C TYR A 112 -13.78 -3.86 -4.83
N ILE A 113 -13.40 -5.00 -4.28
CA ILE A 113 -14.25 -5.80 -3.40
C ILE A 113 -13.64 -5.89 -2.00
N ARG A 114 -14.49 -5.77 -0.97
CA ARG A 114 -14.14 -5.97 0.46
C ARG A 114 -12.94 -5.15 0.91
N GLY A 115 -12.90 -3.89 0.50
CA GLY A 115 -11.83 -2.98 0.88
C GLY A 115 -11.77 -2.75 2.40
N ILE A 116 -10.56 -2.82 2.95
CA ILE A 116 -10.27 -2.47 4.35
C ILE A 116 -9.13 -1.47 4.44
N ASN A 117 -9.04 -0.74 5.54
CA ASN A 117 -7.82 -0.03 5.92
C ASN A 117 -7.01 -0.89 6.92
N PRO A 118 -5.93 -1.58 6.50
CA PRO A 118 -5.19 -2.51 7.34
C PRO A 118 -4.49 -1.85 8.52
N VAL A 119 -4.26 -0.53 8.50
CA VAL A 119 -3.65 0.20 9.62
C VAL A 119 -4.66 0.64 10.69
N GLN A 120 -5.97 0.43 10.44
CA GLN A 120 -7.05 0.83 11.35
C GLN A 120 -7.99 -0.33 11.71
N CYS A 121 -7.92 -1.47 11.01
CA CYS A 121 -8.82 -2.58 11.27
C CYS A 121 -8.23 -3.58 12.29
N PRO A 122 -9.07 -4.34 13.01
CA PRO A 122 -8.61 -5.48 13.78
C PRO A 122 -8.07 -6.59 12.87
N ARG A 123 -7.20 -7.45 13.41
CA ARG A 123 -6.61 -8.60 12.71
C ARG A 123 -7.65 -9.49 12.02
N THR A 124 -8.82 -9.67 12.62
CA THR A 124 -9.91 -10.53 12.12
C THR A 124 -10.52 -10.04 10.82
N HIS A 125 -10.29 -8.78 10.45
CA HIS A 125 -10.77 -8.21 9.19
C HIS A 125 -9.74 -8.25 8.06
N LEU A 126 -8.48 -8.64 8.34
CA LEU A 126 -7.50 -8.82 7.28
C LEU A 126 -7.95 -9.94 6.31
N PRO A 127 -7.62 -9.81 5.01
CA PRO A 127 -7.85 -10.88 4.04
C PRO A 127 -7.23 -12.20 4.49
N GLU A 128 -7.78 -13.29 3.96
CA GLU A 128 -7.14 -14.59 4.10
C GLU A 128 -5.74 -14.56 3.49
N HIS A 129 -4.79 -15.20 4.16
CA HIS A 129 -3.42 -15.27 3.68
C HIS A 129 -3.32 -16.30 2.55
N LEU A 130 -2.99 -15.81 1.37
CA LEU A 130 -2.69 -16.62 0.20
C LEU A 130 -1.20 -16.54 -0.10
N VAL A 131 -0.55 -17.69 -0.24
CA VAL A 131 0.88 -17.77 -0.57
C VAL A 131 1.19 -17.06 -1.90
N SER A 132 0.22 -17.04 -2.82
CA SER A 132 0.32 -16.32 -4.10
C SER A 132 0.41 -14.80 -3.95
N ASP A 133 -0.04 -14.25 -2.81
CA ASP A 133 -0.06 -12.82 -2.52
C ASP A 133 1.12 -12.40 -1.61
N GLU A 134 2.02 -13.32 -1.25
CA GLU A 134 3.21 -12.99 -0.46
C GLU A 134 4.15 -12.07 -1.26
N LEU A 135 4.41 -10.88 -0.73
CA LEU A 135 5.30 -9.89 -1.33
C LEU A 135 6.61 -9.73 -0.56
N PHE A 136 6.58 -10.03 0.74
CA PHE A 136 7.71 -9.79 1.65
C PHE A 136 8.17 -11.09 2.29
N PRO A 137 9.16 -11.78 1.71
CA PRO A 137 9.64 -13.06 2.23
C PRO A 137 10.30 -12.88 3.60
N LEU A 138 9.87 -13.66 4.59
CA LEU A 138 10.38 -13.61 5.95
C LEU A 138 11.59 -14.53 6.11
N THR A 139 12.68 -13.97 6.64
CA THR A 139 13.84 -14.76 7.05
C THR A 139 13.47 -15.74 8.16
N ARG A 140 14.05 -16.95 8.14
CA ARG A 140 13.82 -17.96 9.19
C ARG A 140 14.25 -17.44 10.56
N GLY A 141 13.57 -17.91 11.61
CA GLY A 141 13.86 -17.56 13.01
C GLY A 141 12.97 -16.44 13.53
N VAL A 142 13.54 -15.61 14.42
CA VAL A 142 12.79 -14.67 15.27
C VAL A 142 11.83 -13.74 14.51
N MET A 143 12.22 -13.27 13.32
CA MET A 143 11.37 -12.41 12.50
C MET A 143 10.08 -13.11 12.08
N ARG A 144 10.21 -14.33 11.56
CA ARG A 144 9.09 -15.17 11.15
C ARG A 144 8.22 -15.56 12.33
N ASP A 145 8.83 -15.91 13.45
CA ASP A 145 8.11 -16.32 14.66
C ASP A 145 7.29 -15.15 15.21
N THR A 146 7.90 -13.96 15.28
CA THR A 146 7.25 -12.74 15.76
C THR A 146 6.08 -12.34 14.86
N CYS A 147 6.28 -12.30 13.54
CA CYS A 147 5.21 -11.95 12.60
C CYS A 147 4.07 -12.98 12.64
N SER A 148 4.39 -14.28 12.63
CA SER A 148 3.38 -15.35 12.67
C SER A 148 2.54 -15.27 13.95
N ARG A 149 3.19 -15.06 15.10
CA ARG A 149 2.52 -14.91 16.40
C ARG A 149 1.58 -13.70 16.42
N LEU A 150 2.06 -12.54 15.98
CA LEU A 150 1.26 -11.30 15.96
C LEU A 150 0.10 -11.35 14.98
N LEU A 151 0.24 -12.13 13.90
CA LEU A 151 -0.84 -12.41 12.96
C LEU A 151 -1.73 -13.58 13.39
N GLY A 152 -1.47 -14.19 14.55
CA GLY A 152 -2.29 -15.29 15.09
C GLY A 152 -2.20 -16.60 14.31
N TYR A 153 -1.15 -16.80 13.51
CA TYR A 153 -0.98 -18.05 12.76
C TYR A 153 -0.42 -19.16 13.65
N ARG A 154 -1.03 -20.35 13.55
CA ARG A 154 -0.56 -21.56 14.24
C ARG A 154 0.70 -22.14 13.62
N LEU A 155 0.86 -21.98 12.31
CA LEU A 155 2.03 -22.39 11.55
C LEU A 155 2.79 -21.16 11.07
N HIS A 156 4.10 -21.30 10.92
CA HIS A 156 4.93 -20.20 10.45
C HIS A 156 4.67 -19.89 8.97
N ILE A 157 4.27 -18.65 8.68
CA ILE A 157 4.17 -18.13 7.31
C ILE A 157 5.57 -17.92 6.71
N GLN A 158 5.70 -18.00 5.38
CA GLN A 158 6.98 -17.87 4.70
C GLN A 158 7.24 -16.42 4.24
N GLY A 159 6.18 -15.66 4.03
CA GLY A 159 6.19 -14.24 3.71
C GLY A 159 4.99 -13.51 4.28
N LEU A 160 4.92 -12.22 4.00
CA LEU A 160 3.77 -11.36 4.31
C LEU A 160 3.13 -10.87 3.02
N THR A 161 1.81 -10.81 3.02
CA THR A 161 1.05 -10.01 2.05
C THR A 161 1.18 -8.52 2.39
N MET A 162 0.77 -7.64 1.47
CA MET A 162 0.74 -6.19 1.73
C MET A 162 -0.15 -5.83 2.91
N SER A 163 -1.34 -6.43 2.99
CA SER A 163 -2.29 -6.18 4.08
C SER A 163 -1.70 -6.54 5.46
N GLU A 164 -0.97 -7.65 5.55
CA GLU A 164 -0.35 -8.11 6.79
C GLU A 164 0.85 -7.24 7.18
N ALA A 165 1.69 -6.88 6.21
CA ALA A 165 2.82 -5.98 6.46
C ALA A 165 2.35 -4.61 6.96
N ALA A 166 1.32 -4.03 6.31
CA ALA A 166 0.72 -2.77 6.74
C ALA A 166 0.09 -2.88 8.14
N TYR A 167 -0.64 -3.96 8.40
CA TYR A 167 -1.21 -4.22 9.73
C TYR A 167 -0.12 -4.28 10.81
N LEU A 168 0.95 -5.05 10.58
CA LEU A 168 2.06 -5.16 11.52
C LEU A 168 2.72 -3.80 11.76
N LEU A 169 2.96 -3.01 10.71
CA LEU A 169 3.58 -1.68 10.84
C LEU A 169 2.73 -0.67 11.62
N SER A 170 1.41 -0.87 11.70
CA SER A 170 0.53 -0.06 12.54
C SER A 170 0.52 -0.46 14.02
N ARG A 171 1.11 -1.60 14.38
CA ARG A 171 1.11 -2.08 15.76
C ARG A 171 2.03 -1.25 16.65
N PRO A 172 1.65 -1.02 17.92
CA PRO A 172 2.55 -0.42 18.90
C PRO A 172 3.87 -1.17 18.99
N LEU A 173 4.97 -0.45 19.22
CA LEU A 173 6.29 -1.06 19.38
C LEU A 173 6.32 -2.12 20.50
N THR A 174 5.51 -1.94 21.54
CA THR A 174 5.38 -2.89 22.66
C THR A 174 4.95 -4.29 22.22
N ASP A 175 4.20 -4.42 21.11
CA ASP A 175 3.75 -5.73 20.61
C ASP A 175 4.93 -6.58 20.07
N PHE A 176 6.01 -5.90 19.66
CA PHE A 176 7.23 -6.52 19.12
C PHE A 176 8.29 -6.78 20.19
N ASP A 177 8.02 -6.45 21.46
CA ASP A 177 8.95 -6.58 22.57
C ASP A 177 10.35 -6.00 22.22
N ARG A 178 11.42 -6.73 22.59
CA ARG A 178 12.82 -6.42 22.28
C ARG A 178 13.18 -6.53 20.80
N TYR A 179 12.27 -6.99 19.93
CA TYR A 179 12.54 -7.22 18.50
C TYR A 179 12.04 -6.09 17.59
N SER A 180 11.42 -5.05 18.16
CA SER A 180 10.91 -3.87 17.43
C SER A 180 11.88 -3.36 16.37
N ARG A 181 13.15 -3.15 16.74
CA ARG A 181 14.19 -2.64 15.85
C ARG A 181 14.47 -3.57 14.67
N LEU A 182 14.58 -4.87 14.92
CA LEU A 182 14.82 -5.88 13.87
C LEU A 182 13.67 -5.88 12.85
N VAL A 183 12.44 -5.85 13.34
CA VAL A 183 11.22 -5.86 12.52
C VAL A 183 11.15 -4.60 11.65
N TYR A 184 11.36 -3.43 12.24
CA TYR A 184 11.31 -2.17 11.52
C TYR A 184 12.45 -2.02 10.51
N GLU A 185 13.68 -2.42 10.86
CA GLU A 185 14.81 -2.44 9.91
C GLU A 185 14.53 -3.36 8.71
N TYR A 186 13.86 -4.50 8.93
CA TYR A 186 13.42 -5.38 7.84
C TYR A 186 12.43 -4.67 6.92
N PHE A 187 11.40 -4.02 7.47
CA PHE A 187 10.39 -3.34 6.65
C PHE A 187 10.93 -2.11 5.90
N ILE A 188 11.88 -1.39 6.49
CA ILE A 188 12.62 -0.32 5.79
C ILE A 188 13.34 -0.91 4.57
N LYS A 189 14.04 -2.04 4.72
CA LYS A 189 14.72 -2.73 3.60
C LYS A 189 13.75 -3.20 2.52
N MET A 190 12.51 -3.51 2.87
CA MET A 190 11.46 -3.91 1.93
C MET A 190 10.81 -2.70 1.21
N GLY A 191 11.22 -1.47 1.54
CA GLY A 191 10.69 -0.25 0.93
C GLY A 191 9.33 0.17 1.49
N LEU A 192 9.02 -0.19 2.75
CA LEU A 192 7.75 0.14 3.39
C LEU A 192 7.78 1.41 4.23
N SER A 193 8.87 2.18 4.18
CA SER A 193 9.04 3.38 5.01
C SER A 193 7.84 4.33 4.98
N SER A 194 7.21 4.54 3.82
CA SER A 194 6.11 5.48 3.64
C SER A 194 4.82 5.12 4.38
N ILE A 195 4.69 3.90 4.90
CA ILE A 195 3.57 3.47 5.74
C ILE A 195 3.97 3.25 7.21
N MET A 196 5.23 3.54 7.58
CA MET A 196 5.74 3.42 8.95
C MET A 196 5.57 4.74 9.68
N PRO A 197 4.93 4.78 10.86
CA PRO A 197 4.77 6.01 11.64
C PRO A 197 6.11 6.63 12.02
N LEU A 198 6.27 7.93 11.77
CA LEU A 198 7.47 8.69 12.09
C LEU A 198 7.76 8.68 13.59
N SER A 199 6.72 8.71 14.44
CA SER A 199 6.86 8.58 15.90
C SER A 199 7.58 7.29 16.31
N ASN A 200 7.24 6.16 15.69
CA ASN A 200 7.87 4.87 15.95
C ASN A 200 9.33 4.84 15.46
N ILE A 201 9.60 5.41 14.28
CA ILE A 201 10.96 5.50 13.74
C ILE A 201 11.83 6.43 14.59
N LYS A 202 11.28 7.53 15.10
CA LYS A 202 11.94 8.43 16.03
C LYS A 202 12.41 7.70 17.28
N MET A 203 11.64 6.77 17.81
CA MET A 203 12.02 5.97 18.98
C MET A 203 13.14 4.95 18.67
N LEU A 204 13.07 4.27 17.53
CA LEU A 204 14.02 3.19 17.18
C LEU A 204 15.31 3.69 16.54
N HIS A 205 15.21 4.71 15.67
CA HIS A 205 16.29 5.27 14.87
C HIS A 205 16.20 6.81 14.79
N PRO A 206 16.48 7.55 15.88
CA PRO A 206 16.29 9.01 15.93
C PRO A 206 17.01 9.78 14.81
N ASN A 207 18.25 9.39 14.49
CA ASN A 207 19.03 10.02 13.44
C ASN A 207 18.46 9.78 12.03
N LEU A 208 17.94 8.57 11.78
CA LEU A 208 17.30 8.22 10.51
C LEU A 208 15.97 8.98 10.38
N ALA A 209 15.16 8.98 11.44
CA ALA A 209 13.92 9.72 11.52
C ALA A 209 14.16 11.19 11.17
N ARG A 210 15.15 11.84 11.80
CA ARG A 210 15.39 13.28 11.63
C ARG A 210 15.88 13.64 10.23
N LYS A 211 16.81 12.86 9.66
CA LYS A 211 17.39 13.12 8.33
C LYS A 211 16.45 12.71 7.19
N GLY A 212 15.63 11.69 7.39
CA GLY A 212 14.79 11.07 6.37
C GLY A 212 13.30 11.15 6.66
N TRP A 213 12.84 12.10 7.48
CA TRP A 213 11.45 12.16 7.97
C TRP A 213 10.40 12.11 6.84
N ARG A 214 10.70 12.71 5.68
CA ARG A 214 9.82 12.72 4.50
C ARG A 214 9.61 11.35 3.86
N SER A 215 10.46 10.38 4.19
CA SER A 215 10.34 8.99 3.73
C SER A 215 9.39 8.16 4.59
N PHE A 216 8.89 8.70 5.70
CA PHE A 216 8.03 8.02 6.65
C PHE A 216 6.63 8.62 6.68
N TYR A 217 5.65 7.86 7.21
CA TYR A 217 4.31 8.38 7.45
C TYR A 217 4.36 9.41 8.59
N ASN A 218 4.03 10.67 8.30
CA ASN A 218 4.01 11.69 9.33
C ASN A 218 2.71 11.59 10.15
N ASP A 219 2.81 10.94 11.30
CA ASP A 219 1.74 10.78 12.29
C ASP A 219 1.79 11.82 13.42
N LEU A 220 2.74 12.75 13.35
CA LEU A 220 2.91 13.85 14.29
C LEU A 220 2.09 15.07 13.84
N ASP A 221 1.61 15.86 14.80
CA ASP A 221 1.07 17.18 14.49
C ASP A 221 2.18 18.16 14.06
N MET A 222 1.79 19.35 13.59
CA MET A 222 2.76 20.34 13.09
C MET A 222 3.73 20.84 14.17
N ASP A 223 3.25 21.00 15.40
CA ASP A 223 4.07 21.51 16.51
C ASP A 223 5.08 20.45 16.96
N GLU A 224 4.64 19.19 17.06
CA GLU A 224 5.48 18.04 17.35
C GLU A 224 6.53 17.79 16.26
N LEU A 225 6.14 17.96 14.99
CA LEU A 225 7.06 17.85 13.86
C LEU A 225 8.10 18.97 13.90
N GLU A 226 7.70 20.22 14.12
CA GLU A 226 8.64 21.34 14.24
C GLU A 226 9.63 21.14 15.39
N ALA A 227 9.13 20.71 16.56
CA ALA A 227 9.97 20.42 17.71
C ALA A 227 10.95 19.27 17.43
N PHE A 228 10.53 18.28 16.64
CA PHE A 228 11.36 17.15 16.24
C PHE A 228 12.47 17.53 15.23
N LEU A 229 12.20 18.48 14.33
CA LEU A 229 13.15 18.89 13.28
C LEU A 229 14.21 19.89 13.77
N LYS A 230 13.93 20.65 14.83
CA LYS A 230 14.85 21.59 15.51
C LYS A 230 16.03 20.88 16.17
#